data_AF-A0A7K2D818-F1
#
_entry.id   AF-A0A7K2D818-F1
#
_cell.length_a   1.000
_cell.length_b   1.000
_cell.length_c   1.000
_cell.angle_alpha   90.00
_cell.angle_beta   90.00
_cell.angle_gamma   90.00
#
_symmetry.space_group_name_H-M   'P 1'
#
loop_
_entity.id
_entity.type
_entity.pdbx_description
1 polymer ?
#
loop_
_entity_poly.entity_id
_entity_poly.type
_entity_poly.pdbx_seq_one_letter_code
_entity_poly.pdbx_strand_id
1 'polypeptide(L)'
;MSTLWTPGGEVPVGDRRSDAGPASHDTSAADAGAAVHEEFDLDSLSPEEREQAEQYIRELAESRERLKAVPASVVVANHAMGLYELAALHLSSQPPNFVEGAVAIDALGALLDGMKGRLGEAEPTLQDALSQIRMAFVQLKNRPEDVDAGDSGDDGSADDPAT
;
A
#
# COMPACT_ATOMS: atom_id res chain seq x y z
N MET A 1 8.69 1.77 7.95
CA MET A 1 8.48 0.32 8.20
C MET A 1 7.28 -0.10 7.38
N SER A 2 7.49 -0.76 6.25
CA SER A 2 6.39 -1.15 5.35
C SER A 2 5.87 -2.53 5.76
N THR A 3 4.61 -2.61 6.15
CA THR A 3 3.93 -3.87 6.45
C THR A 3 3.33 -4.44 5.15
N LEU A 4 3.62 -5.71 4.87
CA LEU A 4 2.97 -6.47 3.80
C LEU A 4 1.79 -7.20 4.42
N TRP A 5 0.58 -6.89 3.96
CA TRP A 5 -0.60 -7.60 4.42
C TRP A 5 -0.58 -9.03 3.90
N THR A 6 -0.72 -10.00 4.81
CA THR A 6 -1.06 -11.38 4.47
C THR A 6 -2.43 -11.71 5.04
N PRO A 7 -3.23 -12.59 4.41
CA PRO A 7 -4.58 -12.91 4.84
C PRO A 7 -4.73 -13.45 6.28
N GLY A 8 -3.62 -13.75 6.98
CA GLY A 8 -3.59 -14.20 8.38
C GLY A 8 -3.02 -13.19 9.39
N GLY A 9 -2.66 -11.97 8.99
CA GLY A 9 -2.07 -10.94 9.86
C GLY A 9 -0.89 -10.18 9.23
N GLU A 10 -0.47 -9.09 9.87
CA GLU A 10 0.67 -8.27 9.42
C GLU A 10 2.00 -8.96 9.74
N VAL A 11 2.80 -9.22 8.70
CA VAL A 11 4.17 -9.73 8.86
C VAL A 11 5.15 -8.57 8.66
N PRO A 12 6.01 -8.25 9.64
CA PRO A 12 7.04 -7.23 9.47
C PRO A 12 8.12 -7.69 8.49
N VAL A 13 8.43 -6.86 7.49
CA VAL A 13 9.61 -7.06 6.63
C VAL A 13 10.74 -6.18 7.15
N GLY A 14 11.80 -6.81 7.65
CA GLY A 14 12.99 -6.09 8.11
C GLY A 14 13.79 -5.52 6.94
N ASP A 15 14.24 -4.27 7.08
CA ASP A 15 15.11 -3.59 6.12
C ASP A 15 16.39 -4.39 5.91
N ARG A 16 16.45 -5.13 4.79
CA ARG A 16 17.70 -5.71 4.31
C ARG A 16 18.57 -4.55 3.85
N ARG A 17 19.32 -3.95 4.79
CA ARG A 17 20.35 -2.96 4.47
C ARG A 17 21.26 -3.56 3.41
N SER A 18 21.25 -2.88 2.28
CA SER A 18 22.26 -2.85 1.23
C SER A 18 23.66 -3.13 1.75
N ASP A 19 24.24 -4.25 1.29
CA ASP A 19 25.69 -4.32 1.10
C ASP A 19 26.04 -5.15 -0.15
N ALA A 20 26.90 -4.55 -0.97
CA ALA A 20 27.72 -5.09 -2.06
C ALA A 20 27.11 -5.61 -3.40
N GLY A 21 27.23 -4.77 -4.45
CA GLY A 21 27.89 -5.14 -5.73
C GLY A 21 27.03 -5.63 -6.92
N PRO A 22 27.33 -5.23 -8.18
CA PRO A 22 26.40 -5.36 -9.30
C PRO A 22 26.51 -6.73 -9.97
N ALA A 23 25.40 -7.47 -9.99
CA ALA A 23 25.15 -8.47 -11.02
C ALA A 23 23.93 -7.99 -11.81
N SER A 24 24.20 -7.43 -12.98
CA SER A 24 23.22 -7.30 -14.05
C SER A 24 22.73 -8.70 -14.42
N HIS A 25 21.66 -9.15 -13.78
CA HIS A 25 20.81 -10.18 -14.35
C HIS A 25 19.69 -9.46 -15.07
N ASP A 26 19.85 -9.42 -16.39
CA ASP A 26 18.80 -9.13 -17.36
C ASP A 26 17.77 -10.27 -17.27
N THR A 27 16.97 -10.29 -16.21
CA THR A 27 15.84 -11.21 -16.08
C THR A 27 14.72 -10.68 -16.94
N SER A 28 14.81 -11.00 -18.22
CA SER A 28 13.68 -11.00 -19.14
C SER A 28 12.48 -11.66 -18.44
N ALA A 29 11.31 -11.02 -18.51
CA ALA A 29 10.05 -11.50 -17.95
C ALA A 29 9.63 -12.91 -18.44
N ALA A 30 10.36 -13.50 -19.40
CA ALA A 30 10.24 -14.90 -19.78
C ALA A 30 10.75 -15.88 -18.70
N ASP A 31 11.68 -15.47 -17.83
CA ASP A 31 12.32 -16.34 -16.83
C ASP A 31 11.47 -16.56 -15.56
N ALA A 32 10.60 -15.59 -15.22
CA ALA A 32 9.64 -15.74 -14.12
C ALA A 32 8.58 -16.84 -14.40
N GLY A 33 8.37 -17.19 -15.68
CA GLY A 33 7.52 -18.32 -16.08
C GLY A 33 8.25 -19.66 -16.10
N ALA A 34 9.59 -19.67 -16.16
CA ALA A 34 10.41 -20.87 -16.23
C ALA A 34 10.72 -21.46 -14.85
N ALA A 35 10.87 -20.64 -13.82
CA ALA A 35 11.15 -21.09 -12.45
C ALA A 35 10.00 -21.91 -11.80
N VAL A 36 8.81 -21.94 -12.41
CA VAL A 36 7.67 -22.72 -11.91
C VAL A 36 7.63 -24.16 -12.47
N HIS A 37 8.55 -24.50 -13.37
CA HIS A 37 8.67 -25.82 -14.00
C HIS A 37 10.04 -26.45 -13.73
N GLU A 38 10.54 -26.41 -12.48
CA GLU A 38 11.34 -27.55 -12.02
C GLU A 38 10.37 -28.70 -11.78
N GLU A 39 10.21 -29.50 -12.83
CA GLU A 39 9.55 -30.79 -12.79
C GLU A 39 10.27 -31.63 -11.73
N PHE A 40 9.70 -31.72 -10.53
CA PHE A 40 10.16 -32.63 -9.49
C PHE A 40 10.26 -34.02 -10.14
N ASP A 41 11.47 -34.57 -10.30
CA ASP A 41 11.66 -35.91 -10.85
C ASP A 41 11.24 -36.95 -9.79
N LEU A 42 9.92 -37.12 -9.67
CA LEU A 42 9.27 -38.06 -8.77
C LEU A 42 9.72 -39.50 -9.04
N ASP A 43 10.23 -39.80 -10.24
CA ASP A 43 10.70 -41.12 -10.64
C ASP A 43 12.11 -41.46 -10.15
N SER A 44 12.83 -40.49 -9.57
CA SER A 44 14.14 -40.70 -8.95
C SER A 44 14.08 -40.97 -7.43
N LEU A 45 12.93 -40.74 -6.80
CA LEU A 45 12.75 -40.81 -5.33
C LEU A 45 12.46 -42.23 -4.83
N SER A 46 12.82 -42.51 -3.57
CA SER A 46 12.39 -43.74 -2.89
C SER A 46 10.86 -43.75 -2.69
N PRO A 47 10.22 -44.92 -2.48
CA PRO A 47 8.76 -44.99 -2.36
C PRO A 47 8.19 -44.08 -1.26
N GLU A 48 8.86 -43.98 -0.11
CA GLU A 48 8.44 -43.12 1.00
C GLU A 48 8.60 -41.62 0.66
N GLU A 49 9.70 -41.24 -0.01
CA GLU A 49 9.94 -39.86 -0.46
C GLU A 49 8.97 -39.44 -1.57
N ARG A 50 8.57 -40.38 -2.45
CA ARG A 50 7.52 -40.14 -3.46
C ARG A 50 6.18 -39.83 -2.81
N GLU A 51 5.74 -40.64 -1.85
CA GLU A 51 4.48 -40.41 -1.15
C GLU A 51 4.46 -39.05 -0.43
N GLN A 52 5.58 -38.67 0.21
CA GLN A 52 5.73 -37.35 0.84
C GLN A 52 5.70 -36.22 -0.18
N ALA A 53 6.40 -36.36 -1.32
CA ALA A 53 6.40 -35.36 -2.39
C ALA A 53 4.99 -35.20 -3.01
N GLU A 54 4.27 -36.29 -3.25
CA GLU A 54 2.89 -36.26 -3.76
C GLU A 54 1.90 -35.61 -2.78
N GLN A 55 2.07 -35.82 -1.47
CA GLN A 55 1.27 -35.14 -0.44
C GLN A 55 1.56 -33.64 -0.45
N TYR A 56 2.83 -33.25 -0.47
CA TYR A 56 3.24 -31.84 -0.55
C TYR A 56 2.71 -31.13 -1.80
N ILE A 57 2.79 -31.78 -2.97
CA ILE A 57 2.25 -31.26 -4.23
C ILE A 57 0.73 -31.04 -4.13
N ARG A 58 0.00 -32.00 -3.52
CA ARG A 58 -1.45 -31.86 -3.29
C ARG A 58 -1.77 -30.67 -2.39
N GLU A 59 -1.04 -30.50 -1.29
CA GLU A 59 -1.24 -29.37 -0.37
C GLU A 59 -0.98 -28.02 -1.06
N LEU A 60 0.08 -27.93 -1.88
CA LEU A 60 0.36 -26.74 -2.68
C LEU A 60 -0.76 -26.47 -3.70
N ALA A 61 -1.27 -27.51 -4.36
CA ALA A 61 -2.37 -27.37 -5.32
C ALA A 61 -3.65 -26.88 -4.64
N GLU A 62 -4.02 -27.45 -3.48
CA GLU A 62 -5.17 -27.00 -2.71
C GLU A 62 -5.01 -25.55 -2.24
N SER A 63 -3.82 -25.18 -1.76
CA SER A 63 -3.52 -23.81 -1.34
C SER A 63 -3.67 -22.81 -2.50
N ARG A 64 -3.15 -23.17 -3.69
CA ARG A 64 -3.30 -22.36 -4.92
C ARG A 64 -4.77 -22.21 -5.33
N GLU A 65 -5.58 -23.26 -5.24
CA GLU A 65 -7.02 -23.18 -5.56
C GLU A 65 -7.78 -22.29 -4.56
N ARG A 66 -7.47 -22.36 -3.26
CA ARG A 66 -8.06 -21.44 -2.26
C ARG A 66 -7.74 -19.98 -2.56
N LEU A 67 -6.51 -19.67 -3.00
CA LEU A 67 -6.13 -18.30 -3.38
C LEU A 67 -6.90 -17.80 -4.62
N LYS A 68 -7.11 -18.66 -5.62
CA LYS A 68 -7.92 -18.32 -6.81
C LYS A 68 -9.39 -18.06 -6.47
N ALA A 69 -9.90 -18.63 -5.39
CA ALA A 69 -11.29 -18.46 -4.99
C ALA A 69 -11.62 -17.04 -4.50
N VAL A 70 -10.61 -16.24 -4.13
CA VAL A 70 -10.82 -14.85 -3.71
C VAL A 70 -11.17 -14.00 -4.95
N PRO A 71 -12.34 -13.35 -5.01
CA PRO A 71 -12.69 -12.53 -6.14
C PRO A 71 -11.72 -11.36 -6.30
N ALA A 72 -11.17 -11.18 -7.50
CA ALA A 72 -10.25 -10.08 -7.78
C ALA A 72 -10.86 -8.69 -7.49
N SER A 73 -12.18 -8.55 -7.65
CA SER A 73 -12.91 -7.31 -7.32
C SER A 73 -12.76 -6.92 -5.84
N VAL A 74 -12.75 -7.88 -4.92
CA VAL A 74 -12.58 -7.64 -3.48
C VAL A 74 -11.15 -7.17 -3.19
N VAL A 75 -10.16 -7.81 -3.81
CA VAL A 75 -8.75 -7.43 -3.66
C VAL A 75 -8.52 -6.03 -4.21
N VAL A 76 -9.01 -5.74 -5.42
CA VAL A 76 -8.88 -4.43 -6.05
C VAL A 76 -9.62 -3.34 -5.25
N ALA A 77 -10.81 -3.63 -4.71
CA ALA A 77 -11.53 -2.71 -3.84
C ALA A 77 -10.72 -2.39 -2.57
N ASN A 78 -10.06 -3.38 -1.97
CA ASN A 78 -9.14 -3.15 -0.85
C ASN A 78 -7.97 -2.25 -1.23
N HIS A 79 -7.40 -2.42 -2.44
CA HIS A 79 -6.32 -1.56 -2.93
C HIS A 79 -6.80 -0.13 -3.18
N ALA A 80 -8.02 0.05 -3.68
CA ALA A 80 -8.66 1.36 -3.83
C ALA A 80 -8.80 2.06 -2.47
N MET A 81 -9.21 1.33 -1.43
CA MET A 81 -9.26 1.87 -0.07
C MET A 81 -7.85 2.26 0.43
N GLY A 82 -6.84 1.44 0.17
CA GLY A 82 -5.45 1.78 0.51
C GLY A 82 -4.94 3.06 -0.17
N LEU A 83 -5.33 3.32 -1.42
CA LEU A 83 -5.01 4.58 -2.11
C LEU A 83 -5.70 5.78 -1.46
N TYR A 84 -6.94 5.62 -1.00
CA TYR A 84 -7.64 6.64 -0.22
C TYR A 84 -6.91 6.93 1.10
N GLU A 85 -6.52 5.89 1.85
CA GLU A 85 -5.80 6.05 3.12
C GLU A 85 -4.44 6.72 2.93
N LEU A 86 -3.72 6.36 1.86
CA LEU A 86 -2.46 7.01 1.50
C LEU A 86 -2.64 8.50 1.22
N ALA A 87 -3.68 8.88 0.47
CA ALA A 87 -4.02 10.28 0.25
C ALA A 87 -4.33 11.01 1.57
N ALA A 88 -5.15 10.40 2.43
CA ALA A 88 -5.50 10.97 3.73
C ALA A 88 -4.28 11.16 4.64
N LEU A 89 -3.34 10.21 4.65
CA LEU A 89 -2.10 10.30 5.42
C LEU A 89 -1.22 11.49 4.97
N HIS A 90 -1.05 11.68 3.66
CA HIS A 90 -0.30 12.84 3.14
C HIS A 90 -1.00 14.16 3.42
N LEU A 91 -2.33 14.23 3.32
CA LEU A 91 -3.09 15.46 3.57
C LEU A 91 -3.23 15.82 5.06
N SER A 92 -3.14 14.83 5.96
CA SER A 92 -3.16 15.05 7.41
C SER A 92 -1.79 15.38 8.01
N SER A 93 -0.72 15.30 7.21
CA SER A 93 0.63 15.72 7.61
C SER A 93 0.68 17.22 7.95
N GLN A 94 1.67 17.63 8.74
CA GLN A 94 1.89 19.03 9.08
C GLN A 94 3.34 19.44 8.71
N PRO A 95 3.53 20.24 7.64
CA PRO A 95 2.51 20.76 6.72
C PRO A 95 1.91 19.66 5.81
N PRO A 96 0.67 19.85 5.29
CA PRO A 96 0.07 18.88 4.36
C PRO A 96 0.92 18.68 3.10
N ASN A 97 1.15 17.42 2.71
CA ASN A 97 1.87 17.10 1.49
C ASN A 97 0.89 16.96 0.32
N PHE A 98 0.64 18.08 -0.37
CA PHE A 98 -0.27 18.11 -1.51
C PHE A 98 0.25 17.39 -2.75
N VAL A 99 1.57 17.32 -2.95
CA VAL A 99 2.15 16.67 -4.13
C VAL A 99 1.91 15.17 -4.06
N GLU A 100 2.29 14.55 -2.96
CA GLU A 100 2.08 13.10 -2.76
C GLU A 100 0.59 12.76 -2.56
N GLY A 101 -0.16 13.62 -1.87
CA GLY A 101 -1.61 13.46 -1.74
C GLY A 101 -2.32 13.46 -3.09
N ALA A 102 -1.90 14.31 -4.03
CA ALA A 102 -2.46 14.34 -5.38
C ALA A 102 -2.21 13.05 -6.16
N VAL A 103 -0.99 12.48 -6.07
CA VAL A 103 -0.65 11.21 -6.73
C VAL A 103 -1.60 10.09 -6.30
N ALA A 104 -1.85 9.96 -5.00
CA ALA A 104 -2.75 8.94 -4.47
C ALA A 104 -4.22 9.17 -4.88
N ILE A 105 -4.70 10.43 -4.88
CA ILE A 105 -6.05 10.79 -5.35
C ILE A 105 -6.24 10.49 -6.83
N ASP A 106 -5.24 10.80 -7.66
CA ASP A 106 -5.29 10.57 -9.10
C ASP A 106 -5.25 9.07 -9.41
N ALA A 107 -4.42 8.30 -8.71
CA ALA A 107 -4.37 6.85 -8.82
C ALA A 107 -5.72 6.20 -8.44
N LEU A 108 -6.34 6.65 -7.34
CA LEU A 108 -7.67 6.19 -6.94
C LEU A 108 -8.72 6.53 -8.00
N GLY A 109 -8.68 7.76 -8.54
CA GLY A 109 -9.56 8.19 -9.62
C GLY A 109 -9.43 7.32 -10.87
N ALA A 110 -8.21 7.11 -11.34
CA ALA A 110 -7.94 6.29 -12.52
C ALA A 110 -8.40 4.84 -12.35
N LEU A 111 -8.19 4.27 -11.15
CA LEU A 111 -8.65 2.91 -10.82
C LEU A 111 -10.18 2.82 -10.86
N LEU A 112 -10.89 3.72 -10.17
CA LEU A 112 -12.35 3.69 -10.14
C LEU A 112 -12.98 3.99 -11.50
N ASP A 113 -12.38 4.87 -12.29
CA ASP A 113 -12.83 5.12 -13.66
C ASP A 113 -12.65 3.90 -14.58
N GLY A 114 -11.54 3.17 -14.44
CA GLY A 114 -11.27 1.96 -15.21
C GLY A 114 -12.11 0.74 -14.77
N MET A 115 -12.57 0.72 -13.52
CA MET A 115 -13.28 -0.43 -12.92
C MET A 115 -14.80 -0.24 -12.79
N LYS A 116 -15.38 0.75 -13.47
CA LYS A 116 -16.83 1.02 -13.44
C LYS A 116 -17.68 -0.23 -13.68
N GLY A 117 -18.60 -0.51 -12.76
CA GLY A 117 -19.49 -1.67 -12.75
C GLY A 117 -18.83 -3.01 -12.44
N ARG A 118 -17.56 -3.02 -11.99
CA ARG A 118 -16.78 -4.26 -11.76
C ARG A 118 -16.36 -4.48 -10.31
N LEU A 119 -16.57 -3.50 -9.43
CA LEU A 119 -16.17 -3.60 -8.01
C LEU A 119 -17.29 -4.09 -7.09
N GLY A 120 -18.47 -4.38 -7.64
CA GLY A 120 -19.60 -4.90 -6.88
C GLY A 120 -20.12 -3.90 -5.85
N GLU A 121 -20.48 -4.39 -4.67
CA GLU A 121 -21.12 -3.59 -3.61
C GLU A 121 -20.22 -2.48 -3.04
N ALA A 122 -18.89 -2.62 -3.15
CA ALA A 122 -17.96 -1.61 -2.65
C ALA A 122 -17.86 -0.36 -3.55
N GLU A 123 -18.28 -0.45 -4.81
CA GLU A 123 -18.07 0.61 -5.80
C GLU A 123 -18.67 1.97 -5.41
N PRO A 124 -19.95 2.05 -4.97
CA PRO A 124 -20.54 3.33 -4.59
C PRO A 124 -19.80 3.98 -3.41
N THR A 125 -19.44 3.18 -2.39
CA THR A 125 -18.69 3.66 -1.23
C THR A 125 -17.32 4.20 -1.61
N LEU A 126 -16.62 3.55 -2.54
CA LEU A 126 -15.32 4.01 -3.02
C LEU A 126 -15.43 5.31 -3.84
N GLN A 127 -16.49 5.47 -4.64
CA GLN A 127 -16.78 6.71 -5.38
C GLN A 127 -17.08 7.89 -4.43
N ASP A 128 -17.84 7.62 -3.37
CA ASP A 128 -18.12 8.60 -2.32
C ASP A 128 -16.83 9.00 -1.59
N ALA A 129 -15.98 8.01 -1.23
CA ALA A 129 -14.69 8.26 -0.59
C ALA A 129 -13.75 9.11 -1.47
N LEU A 130 -13.67 8.83 -2.77
CA LEU A 130 -12.91 9.65 -3.73
C LEU A 130 -13.43 11.09 -3.78
N SER A 131 -14.74 11.28 -3.76
CA SER A 131 -15.35 12.62 -3.76
C SER A 131 -15.02 13.39 -2.48
N GLN A 132 -15.09 12.72 -1.33
CA GLN A 132 -14.76 13.30 -0.03
C GLN A 132 -13.30 13.72 0.06
N ILE A 133 -12.35 12.86 -0.35
CA ILE A 133 -10.92 13.19 -0.26
C ILE A 133 -10.52 14.32 -1.22
N ARG A 134 -11.11 14.39 -2.42
CA ARG A 134 -10.92 15.52 -3.35
C ARG A 134 -11.42 16.82 -2.76
N MET A 135 -12.57 16.79 -2.09
CA MET A 135 -13.10 17.96 -1.40
C MET A 135 -12.18 18.40 -0.25
N ALA A 136 -11.69 17.46 0.56
CA ALA A 136 -10.74 17.73 1.64
C ALA A 136 -9.44 18.37 1.12
N PHE A 137 -8.89 17.85 0.01
CA PHE A 137 -7.72 18.42 -0.66
C PHE A 137 -7.92 19.90 -1.01
N VAL A 138 -9.05 20.23 -1.65
CA VAL A 138 -9.36 21.61 -2.06
C VAL A 138 -9.57 22.51 -0.85
N GLN A 139 -10.28 22.04 0.19
CA GLN A 139 -10.49 22.80 1.43
C GLN A 139 -9.18 23.10 2.15
N LEU A 140 -8.26 22.13 2.22
CA LEU A 140 -6.94 22.32 2.81
C LEU A 140 -6.11 23.34 2.02
N LYS A 141 -6.12 23.28 0.69
CA LYS A 141 -5.38 24.21 -0.17
C LYS A 141 -5.89 25.66 -0.08
N ASN A 142 -7.18 25.82 0.18
CA ASN A 142 -7.83 27.13 0.30
C ASN A 142 -7.82 27.67 1.74
N ARG A 143 -7.26 26.93 2.70
CA ARG A 143 -7.11 27.41 4.08
C ARG A 143 -6.04 28.51 4.07
N PRO A 144 -6.35 29.73 4.53
CA PRO A 144 -5.30 30.71 4.76
C PRO A 144 -4.31 30.10 5.75
N GLU A 145 -3.01 30.21 5.48
CA GLU A 145 -2.01 29.84 6.48
C GLU A 145 -2.25 30.73 7.70
N ASP A 146 -2.90 30.18 8.73
CA ASP A 146 -3.03 30.87 10.00
C ASP A 146 -1.61 31.05 10.53
N VAL A 147 -1.19 32.30 10.42
CA VAL A 147 0.09 32.83 10.84
C VAL A 147 0.33 32.41 12.29
N ASP A 148 1.34 31.57 12.49
CA ASP A 148 1.99 31.39 13.78
C ASP A 148 2.74 32.70 14.13
N ALA A 149 1.97 33.72 14.51
CA ALA A 149 2.45 34.96 15.10
C ALA A 149 1.71 35.18 16.42
N GLY A 150 2.20 34.50 17.45
CA GLY A 150 1.95 34.79 18.86
C GLY A 150 2.87 33.88 19.67
N ASP A 151 3.84 34.34 20.43
CA ASP A 151 3.96 35.62 21.09
C ASP A 151 5.41 35.70 21.63
N SER A 152 6.31 36.37 20.92
CA SER A 152 7.54 36.87 21.53
C SER A 152 7.20 38.22 22.19
N GLY A 153 6.51 38.13 23.32
CA GLY A 153 6.29 39.23 24.26
C GLY A 153 7.59 39.53 25.01
N ASP A 154 8.56 40.10 24.31
CA ASP A 154 9.63 40.89 24.90
C ASP A 154 9.23 42.37 24.79
N ASP A 155 9.14 42.99 25.96
CA ASP A 155 9.49 44.39 26.27
C ASP A 155 8.40 45.11 27.08
N GLY A 156 8.71 45.22 28.36
CA GLY A 156 7.97 45.96 29.35
C GLY A 156 8.88 46.29 30.53
N SER A 157 10.09 46.80 30.24
CA SER A 157 10.93 47.44 31.24
C SER A 157 10.21 48.69 31.75
N ALA A 158 9.51 48.56 32.87
CA ALA A 158 8.99 49.70 33.61
C ALA A 158 10.01 50.08 34.69
N ASP A 159 10.71 51.17 34.43
CA ASP A 159 11.48 51.96 35.39
C ASP A 159 10.74 52.13 36.71
N ASP A 160 11.47 51.88 37.80
CA ASP A 160 11.05 52.07 39.19
C ASP A 160 11.67 53.39 39.70
N PRO A 161 10.93 54.48 39.91
CA PRO A 161 11.44 55.63 40.63
C PRO A 161 11.00 55.57 42.09
N ALA A 162 11.98 55.35 42.96
CA ALA A 162 11.87 55.59 44.39
C ALA A 162 11.59 57.08 44.69
N THR A 163 10.54 57.39 45.46
CA THR A 163 10.59 58.25 46.66
C THR A 163 9.31 58.19 47.47
#